data_AF-A0A2V7XLB3-F1
#
_entry.id   AF-A0A2V7XLB3-F1
#
_cell.length_a   1.000
_cell.length_b   1.000
_cell.length_c   1.000
_cell.angle_alpha   90.00
_cell.angle_beta   90.00
_cell.angle_gamma   90.00
#
_symmetry.space_group_name_H-M   'P 1'
#
loop_
_entity.id
_entity.type
_entity.pdbx_description
1 polymer ?
#
loop_
_entity_poly.entity_id
_entity_poly.type
_entity_poly.pdbx_seq_one_letter_code
_entity_poly.pdbx_strand_id
1 'polypeptide(L)'
;MTNPAIEEYVSAIENHLRARRGVDHILSPRDFALARAWYEAGVPLATVLVGMDRAFEQTANVSSLSYCRRRVEELAASGPRPRIRPAPPAESIPLSDVEVLLTSLLEQLGNVRPAAGASFEPPLRKIREVQDLLAVASRPNWEYVRSKLREIDDDVSAAVLG
;
A
#
# COMPACT_ATOMS: atom_id res chain seq x y z
N MET A 1 -28.38 -15.94 12.86
CA MET A 1 -27.63 -16.18 11.61
C MET A 1 -26.98 -14.86 11.23
N THR A 2 -25.68 -14.73 11.46
CA THR A 2 -24.93 -13.52 11.09
C THR A 2 -24.82 -13.48 9.57
N ASN A 3 -25.04 -12.32 8.95
CA ASN A 3 -24.93 -12.17 7.50
C ASN A 3 -23.43 -12.17 7.11
N PRO A 4 -22.96 -13.05 6.21
CA PRO A 4 -21.54 -13.12 5.86
C PRO A 4 -20.99 -11.78 5.34
N ALA A 5 -21.81 -10.97 4.69
CA ALA A 5 -21.40 -9.66 4.19
C ALA A 5 -21.13 -8.64 5.32
N ILE A 6 -21.82 -8.74 6.47
CA ILE A 6 -21.49 -7.89 7.62
C ILE A 6 -20.18 -8.35 8.29
N GLU A 7 -19.92 -9.65 8.32
CA GLU A 7 -18.69 -10.20 8.89
C GLU A 7 -17.47 -9.76 8.09
N GLU A 8 -17.54 -9.85 6.75
CA GLU A 8 -16.50 -9.33 5.84
C GLU A 8 -16.27 -7.83 6.03
N TYR A 9 -17.35 -7.05 6.11
CA TYR A 9 -17.28 -5.59 6.30
C TYR A 9 -16.60 -5.21 7.62
N VAL A 10 -16.99 -5.85 8.72
CA VAL A 10 -16.41 -5.61 10.05
C VAL A 10 -14.97 -6.11 10.11
N SER A 11 -14.67 -7.28 9.54
CA SER A 11 -13.31 -7.83 9.48
C SER A 11 -12.36 -6.90 8.72
N ALA A 12 -12.81 -6.31 7.61
CA ALA A 12 -12.01 -5.33 6.86
C ALA A 12 -11.70 -4.07 7.69
N ILE A 13 -12.68 -3.56 8.44
CA ILE A 13 -12.48 -2.41 9.35
C ILE A 13 -11.48 -2.77 10.47
N GLU A 14 -11.61 -3.95 11.06
CA GLU A 14 -10.70 -4.42 12.10
C GLU A 14 -9.27 -4.58 11.58
N ASN A 15 -9.10 -5.21 10.41
CA ASN A 15 -7.81 -5.37 9.76
C ASN A 15 -7.14 -4.01 9.48
N HIS A 16 -7.90 -3.02 9.03
CA HIS A 16 -7.39 -1.68 8.80
C HIS A 16 -6.96 -1.00 10.11
N LEU A 17 -7.76 -1.17 11.17
CA LEU A 17 -7.44 -0.62 12.49
C LEU A 17 -6.18 -1.26 13.09
N ARG A 18 -6.03 -2.58 12.94
CA ARG A 18 -4.83 -3.34 13.34
C ARG A 18 -3.60 -2.87 12.57
N ALA A 19 -3.70 -2.73 11.25
CA ALA A 19 -2.60 -2.27 10.39
C ALA A 19 -2.10 -0.87 10.77
N ARG A 20 -3.01 0.05 11.11
CA ARG A 20 -2.66 1.43 11.52
C ARG A 20 -2.04 1.52 12.91
N ARG A 21 -2.36 0.58 13.82
CA ARG A 21 -1.85 0.59 15.20
C ARG A 21 -0.61 -0.26 15.43
N GLY A 22 -0.38 -1.26 14.58
CA GLY A 22 0.73 -2.21 14.77
C GLY A 22 0.55 -3.13 15.99
N VAL A 23 -0.62 -3.15 16.61
CA VAL A 23 -0.96 -4.00 17.76
C VAL A 23 -2.20 -4.81 17.40
N ASP A 24 -2.21 -6.09 17.78
CA ASP A 24 -3.37 -6.95 17.59
C ASP A 24 -4.54 -6.42 18.43
N HIS A 25 -5.64 -6.06 17.76
CA HIS A 25 -6.78 -5.42 18.38
C HIS A 25 -8.06 -5.95 17.76
N ILE A 26 -8.90 -6.53 18.59
CA ILE A 26 -10.26 -6.92 18.24
C ILE A 26 -11.17 -5.74 18.56
N LEU A 27 -12.15 -5.47 17.71
CA LEU A 27 -13.11 -4.40 17.97
C LEU A 27 -13.84 -4.65 19.29
N SER A 28 -13.91 -3.60 20.13
CA SER A 28 -14.77 -3.63 21.31
C SER A 28 -16.25 -3.84 20.91
N PRO A 29 -17.13 -4.36 21.78
CA PRO A 29 -18.55 -4.52 21.47
C PRO A 29 -19.21 -3.23 20.97
N ARG A 30 -18.77 -2.08 21.49
CA ARG A 30 -19.23 -0.76 21.07
C ARG A 30 -18.78 -0.42 19.64
N ASP A 31 -17.53 -0.72 19.31
CA ASP A 31 -16.99 -0.44 17.98
C ASP A 31 -17.55 -1.41 16.93
N PHE A 32 -17.82 -2.67 17.31
CA PHE A 32 -18.57 -3.61 16.50
C PHE A 32 -19.98 -3.08 16.17
N ALA A 33 -20.72 -2.61 17.19
CA ALA A 33 -22.04 -2.03 16.98
C ALA A 33 -22.00 -0.79 16.07
N LEU A 34 -20.94 0.02 16.16
CA LEU A 34 -20.74 1.17 15.28
C LEU A 34 -20.48 0.74 13.83
N ALA A 35 -19.58 -0.22 13.60
CA ALA A 35 -19.31 -0.75 12.26
C ALA A 35 -20.56 -1.37 11.62
N ARG A 36 -21.36 -2.08 12.42
CA ARG A 36 -22.66 -2.62 12.02
C ARG A 36 -23.66 -1.52 11.64
N ALA A 37 -23.74 -0.44 12.41
CA ALA A 37 -24.62 0.67 12.09
C ALA A 37 -24.28 1.33 10.75
N TRP A 38 -22.98 1.47 10.42
CA TRP A 38 -22.57 1.98 9.10
C TRP A 38 -22.94 1.03 7.95
N TYR A 39 -22.78 -0.28 8.16
CA TYR A 39 -23.20 -1.28 7.19
C TYR A 39 -24.72 -1.23 6.94
N GLU A 40 -25.53 -1.18 8.01
CA GLU A 40 -26.99 -1.07 7.91
C GLU A 40 -27.45 0.24 7.27
N ALA A 41 -26.71 1.33 7.45
CA ALA A 41 -26.93 2.61 6.80
C ALA A 41 -26.45 2.66 5.32
N GLY A 42 -25.87 1.55 4.80
CA GLY A 42 -25.40 1.48 3.42
C GLY A 42 -24.13 2.28 3.15
N VAL A 43 -23.35 2.62 4.18
CA VAL A 43 -22.08 3.32 4.02
C VAL A 43 -21.08 2.39 3.31
N PRO A 44 -20.48 2.80 2.18
CA PRO A 44 -19.49 1.96 1.51
C PRO A 44 -18.25 1.72 2.38
N LEU A 45 -17.69 0.51 2.33
CA LEU A 45 -16.47 0.16 3.08
C LEU A 45 -15.34 1.14 2.80
N ALA A 46 -15.13 1.50 1.52
CA ALA A 46 -14.12 2.46 1.11
C ALA A 46 -14.31 3.84 1.80
N THR A 47 -15.55 4.28 2.00
CA THR A 47 -15.86 5.52 2.74
C THR A 47 -15.42 5.41 4.19
N VAL A 48 -15.67 4.26 4.83
CA VAL A 48 -15.22 4.04 6.22
C VAL A 48 -13.71 4.04 6.33
N LEU A 49 -13.01 3.29 5.47
CA LEU A 49 -11.54 3.20 5.49
C LEU A 49 -10.87 4.56 5.26
N VAL A 50 -11.34 5.34 4.28
CA VAL A 50 -10.83 6.70 4.04
C VAL A 50 -11.15 7.64 5.21
N GLY A 51 -12.33 7.50 5.82
CA GLY A 51 -12.69 8.27 7.02
C GLY A 51 -11.78 7.92 8.20
N MET A 52 -11.41 6.65 8.37
CA MET A 52 -10.44 6.21 9.36
C MET A 52 -9.07 6.83 9.10
N ASP A 53 -8.55 6.75 7.87
CA ASP A 53 -7.24 7.31 7.51
C ASP A 53 -7.13 8.80 7.84
N ARG A 54 -8.15 9.58 7.48
CA ARG A 54 -8.23 11.02 7.81
C ARG A 54 -8.26 11.30 9.31
N ALA A 55 -8.87 10.41 10.10
CA ALA A 55 -8.87 10.54 11.55
C ALA A 55 -7.46 10.27 12.12
N PHE A 56 -6.76 9.27 11.59
CA PHE A 56 -5.38 8.96 11.96
C PHE A 56 -4.36 10.05 11.56
N GLU A 57 -4.60 10.77 10.46
CA GLU A 57 -3.76 11.93 10.07
C GLU A 57 -3.82 13.06 11.10
N GLN A 58 -4.93 13.23 11.80
CA GLN A 58 -5.11 14.30 12.79
C GLN A 58 -4.58 13.93 14.18
N THR A 59 -4.54 12.64 14.51
CA THR A 59 -3.99 12.20 15.78
C THR A 59 -3.44 10.78 15.64
N ALA A 60 -2.20 10.59 16.09
CA ALA A 60 -1.59 9.27 16.15
C ALA A 60 -2.19 8.38 17.25
N ASN A 61 -2.97 8.95 18.18
CA ASN A 61 -3.52 8.22 19.34
C ASN A 61 -5.02 7.92 19.20
N VAL A 62 -5.41 7.31 18.08
CA VAL A 62 -6.77 6.78 17.91
C VAL A 62 -6.85 5.42 18.61
N SER A 63 -7.50 5.37 19.77
CA SER A 63 -7.62 4.16 20.60
C SER A 63 -8.93 3.39 20.42
N SER A 64 -9.91 3.94 19.68
CA SER A 64 -11.18 3.27 19.35
C SER A 64 -11.74 3.71 17.99
N LEU A 65 -12.55 2.87 17.34
CA LEU A 65 -13.26 3.21 16.09
C LEU A 65 -14.19 4.43 16.26
N SER A 66 -14.64 4.67 17.49
CA SER A 66 -15.44 5.84 17.86
C SER A 66 -14.76 7.17 17.52
N TYR A 67 -13.42 7.25 17.50
CA TYR A 67 -12.67 8.44 17.07
C TYR A 67 -12.80 8.72 15.57
N CYS A 68 -12.98 7.67 14.76
CA CYS A 68 -13.13 7.80 13.32
C CYS A 68 -14.56 8.23 12.93
N ARG A 69 -15.53 8.10 13.84
CA ARG A 69 -16.97 8.28 13.55
C ARG A 69 -17.27 9.57 12.81
N ARG A 70 -16.83 10.70 13.37
CA ARG A 70 -17.09 12.01 12.79
C ARG A 70 -16.60 12.11 11.34
N ARG A 71 -15.39 11.61 11.05
CA ARG A 71 -14.79 11.69 9.71
C ARG A 71 -15.48 10.78 8.71
N VAL A 72 -15.90 9.59 9.15
CA VAL A 72 -16.67 8.66 8.34
C VAL A 72 -18.05 9.24 8.00
N GLU A 73 -18.75 9.81 8.97
CA GLU A 73 -20.08 10.41 8.78
C GLU A 73 -20.03 11.67 7.91
N GLU A 74 -19.03 12.54 8.11
CA GLU A 74 -18.77 13.69 7.23
C GLU A 74 -18.56 13.25 5.76
N LEU A 75 -17.79 12.19 5.55
CA LEU A 75 -17.52 11.66 4.22
C LEU A 75 -18.74 10.96 3.60
N ALA A 76 -19.52 10.24 4.40
CA ALA A 76 -20.75 9.59 3.96
C ALA A 76 -21.84 10.62 3.57
N ALA A 77 -21.96 11.71 4.34
CA ALA A 77 -22.90 12.79 4.08
C ALA A 77 -22.53 13.63 2.85
N SER A 78 -21.25 13.66 2.46
CA SER A 78 -20.76 14.39 1.27
C SER A 78 -21.20 13.76 -0.07
N GLY A 79 -22.02 12.70 -0.04
CA GLY A 79 -22.50 11.99 -1.22
C GLY A 79 -21.46 11.01 -1.79
N PRO A 80 -21.89 10.10 -2.68
CA PRO A 80 -21.00 9.09 -3.25
C PRO A 80 -19.91 9.75 -4.07
N ARG A 81 -18.67 9.73 -3.56
CA ARG A 81 -17.50 9.88 -4.42
C ARG A 81 -17.48 8.71 -5.41
N PRO A 82 -17.02 8.92 -6.67
CA PRO A 82 -16.99 7.87 -7.67
C PRO A 82 -16.38 6.62 -7.05
N ARG A 83 -17.06 5.47 -7.21
CA ARG A 83 -16.59 4.17 -6.75
C ARG A 83 -15.09 4.09 -7.08
N ILE A 84 -14.25 4.04 -6.06
CA ILE A 84 -12.92 3.48 -6.25
C ILE A 84 -13.23 2.05 -6.68
N ARG A 85 -13.15 1.81 -7.99
CA ARG A 85 -13.12 0.46 -8.56
C ARG A 85 -12.19 -0.33 -7.64
N PRO A 86 -12.56 -1.51 -7.13
CA PRO A 86 -11.61 -2.33 -6.39
C PRO A 86 -10.34 -2.31 -7.21
N ALA A 87 -9.24 -1.86 -6.59
CA ALA A 87 -7.96 -1.87 -7.29
C ALA A 87 -7.87 -3.27 -7.91
N PRO A 88 -7.61 -3.39 -9.23
CA PRO A 88 -7.34 -4.71 -9.79
C PRO A 88 -6.39 -5.38 -8.82
N PRO A 89 -6.64 -6.65 -8.42
CA PRO A 89 -5.89 -7.31 -7.36
C PRO A 89 -4.46 -6.93 -7.55
N ALA A 90 -3.88 -6.19 -6.58
CA ALA A 90 -2.56 -5.61 -6.74
C ALA A 90 -1.72 -6.76 -7.27
N GLU A 91 -1.22 -6.63 -8.49
CA GLU A 91 -0.47 -7.70 -9.13
C GLU A 91 0.79 -7.82 -8.28
N SER A 92 0.69 -8.69 -7.29
CA SER A 92 1.65 -8.80 -6.22
C SER A 92 2.54 -9.95 -6.64
N ILE A 93 3.70 -9.58 -7.15
CA ILE A 93 4.73 -10.56 -7.42
C ILE A 93 5.38 -10.99 -6.10
N PRO A 94 5.65 -12.30 -5.92
CA PRO A 94 6.50 -12.79 -4.85
C PRO A 94 7.83 -12.05 -4.82
N LEU A 95 8.41 -11.88 -3.62
CA LEU A 95 9.72 -11.22 -3.48
C LEU A 95 10.83 -11.96 -4.25
N SER A 96 10.75 -13.29 -4.31
CA SER A 96 11.65 -14.13 -5.13
C SER A 96 11.62 -13.77 -6.61
N ASP A 97 10.44 -13.42 -7.12
CA ASP A 97 10.28 -13.09 -8.53
C ASP A 97 10.87 -11.71 -8.82
N VAL A 98 10.82 -10.78 -7.84
CA VAL A 98 11.53 -9.49 -7.90
C VAL A 98 13.04 -9.72 -8.00
N GLU A 99 13.60 -10.61 -7.18
CA GLU A 99 15.04 -10.93 -7.20
C GLU A 99 15.48 -11.50 -8.55
N VAL A 100 14.68 -12.39 -9.13
CA VAL A 100 14.90 -12.94 -10.48
C VAL A 100 14.87 -11.82 -11.52
N LEU A 101 13.87 -10.95 -11.49
CA LEU A 101 13.74 -9.84 -12.45
C LEU A 101 14.91 -8.86 -12.36
N LEU A 102 15.36 -8.49 -11.16
CA LEU A 102 16.53 -7.62 -10.97
C LEU A 102 17.81 -8.26 -11.49
N THR A 103 17.95 -9.59 -11.31
CA THR A 103 19.09 -10.35 -11.84
C THR A 103 19.08 -10.35 -13.37
N SER A 104 17.94 -10.64 -13.99
CA SER A 104 17.80 -10.58 -15.45
C SER A 104 18.05 -9.18 -15.99
N LEU A 105 17.62 -8.13 -15.28
CA LEU A 105 17.87 -6.75 -15.68
C LEU A 105 19.37 -6.41 -15.67
N LEU A 106 20.12 -6.84 -14.63
CA LEU A 106 21.58 -6.67 -14.59
C LEU A 106 22.27 -7.34 -15.78
N GLU A 107 21.87 -8.57 -16.11
CA GLU A 107 22.43 -9.30 -17.26
C GLU A 107 22.11 -8.58 -18.57
N GLN A 108 20.88 -8.12 -18.74
CA GLN A 108 20.46 -7.39 -19.94
C GLN A 108 21.21 -6.07 -20.10
N LEU A 109 21.35 -5.28 -19.03
CA LEU A 109 22.10 -4.03 -19.06
C LEU A 109 23.59 -4.25 -19.32
N GLY A 110 24.17 -5.36 -18.87
CA GLY A 110 25.55 -5.75 -19.21
C GLY A 110 25.76 -6.09 -20.68
N ASN A 111 24.69 -6.49 -21.38
CA ASN A 111 24.72 -6.84 -22.81
C ASN A 111 24.36 -5.69 -23.74
N VAL A 112 23.78 -4.61 -23.22
CA VAL A 112 23.44 -3.40 -23.98
C VAL A 112 24.59 -2.41 -23.90
N ARG A 113 24.96 -1.80 -25.04
CA ARG A 113 25.90 -0.68 -25.03
C ARG A 113 25.13 0.61 -24.73
N PRO A 114 25.60 1.44 -23.79
CA PRO A 114 25.02 2.76 -23.58
C PRO A 114 25.30 3.63 -24.82
N ALA A 115 24.53 4.70 -24.94
CA ALA A 115 24.77 5.68 -25.97
C ALA A 115 26.13 6.40 -25.79
N ALA A 116 26.61 7.07 -26.83
CA ALA A 116 27.97 7.59 -26.87
C ALA A 116 28.21 8.65 -25.77
N GLY A 117 29.04 8.31 -24.78
CA GLY A 117 29.36 9.18 -23.64
C GLY A 117 28.49 8.95 -22.39
N ALA A 118 27.50 8.06 -22.45
CA ALA A 118 26.72 7.62 -21.31
C ALA A 118 27.35 6.40 -20.62
N SER A 119 26.93 6.12 -19.38
CA SER A 119 27.38 4.98 -18.59
C SER A 119 26.22 4.34 -17.84
N PHE A 120 26.15 3.01 -17.84
CA PHE A 120 25.23 2.25 -17.00
C PHE A 120 25.77 2.00 -15.58
N GLU A 121 26.94 2.52 -15.22
CA GLU A 121 27.50 2.31 -13.87
C GLU A 121 26.58 2.82 -12.74
N PRO A 122 25.96 4.01 -12.82
CA PRO A 122 25.01 4.47 -11.81
C PRO A 122 23.79 3.54 -11.61
N PRO A 123 23.04 3.14 -12.67
CA PRO A 123 21.91 2.22 -12.48
C PRO A 123 22.35 0.83 -12.02
N LEU A 124 23.48 0.30 -12.50
CA LEU A 124 24.00 -1.00 -12.07
C LEU A 124 24.31 -1.03 -10.56
N ARG A 125 24.87 0.05 -10.01
CA ARG A 125 25.11 0.18 -8.57
C ARG A 125 23.81 0.17 -7.78
N LYS A 126 22.82 0.95 -8.23
CA LYS A 126 21.51 1.06 -7.56
C LYS A 126 20.76 -0.28 -7.60
N ILE A 127 20.84 -1.04 -8.69
CA ILE A 127 20.22 -2.37 -8.77
C ILE A 127 20.83 -3.33 -7.75
N ARG A 128 22.16 -3.36 -7.61
CA ARG A 128 22.85 -4.18 -6.60
C ARG A 128 22.46 -3.79 -5.18
N GLU A 129 22.39 -2.49 -4.89
CA GLU A 129 21.92 -1.99 -3.58
C GLU A 129 20.51 -2.49 -3.26
N VAL A 130 19.59 -2.45 -4.23
CA VAL A 130 18.25 -2.99 -4.05
C VAL A 130 18.29 -4.50 -3.81
N GLN A 131 19.09 -5.26 -4.56
CA GLN A 131 19.23 -6.71 -4.35
C GLN A 131 19.74 -7.05 -2.95
N ASP A 132 20.78 -6.36 -2.47
CA ASP A 132 21.32 -6.58 -1.12
C ASP A 132 20.25 -6.29 -0.04
N LEU A 133 19.47 -5.23 -0.22
CA LEU A 133 18.38 -4.89 0.69
C LEU A 133 17.28 -5.94 0.71
N LEU A 134 16.91 -6.48 -0.45
CA LEU A 134 15.88 -7.52 -0.55
C LEU A 134 16.38 -8.85 0.04
N ALA A 135 17.64 -9.21 -0.16
CA ALA A 135 18.24 -10.44 0.34
C ALA A 135 18.34 -10.48 1.88
N VAL A 136 18.55 -9.33 2.53
CA VAL A 136 18.76 -9.27 3.99
C VAL A 136 17.45 -8.98 4.75
N ALA A 137 16.49 -8.29 4.16
CA ALA A 137 15.28 -7.85 4.85
C ALA A 137 14.04 -8.62 4.39
N SER A 138 13.43 -9.41 5.30
CA SER A 138 12.13 -10.06 5.06
C SER A 138 10.97 -9.05 4.87
N ARG A 139 11.18 -7.79 5.29
CA ARG A 139 10.24 -6.67 5.12
C ARG A 139 11.03 -5.37 4.84
N PRO A 140 11.52 -5.17 3.61
CA PRO A 140 12.30 -3.99 3.25
C PRO A 140 11.42 -2.74 3.30
N ASN A 141 12.05 -1.56 3.41
CA ASN A 141 11.34 -0.30 3.26
C ASN A 141 10.86 -0.14 1.81
N TRP A 142 9.58 -0.43 1.55
CA TRP A 142 8.99 -0.42 0.22
C TRP A 142 8.96 0.97 -0.44
N GLU A 143 8.90 2.04 0.34
CA GLU A 143 8.98 3.40 -0.19
C GLU A 143 10.38 3.68 -0.74
N TYR A 144 11.41 3.26 -0.01
CA TYR A 144 12.80 3.36 -0.43
C TYR A 144 13.07 2.54 -1.70
N VAL A 145 12.64 1.27 -1.71
CA VAL A 145 12.77 0.39 -2.88
C VAL A 145 12.09 1.00 -4.10
N ARG A 146 10.87 1.54 -3.96
CA ARG A 146 10.15 2.20 -5.05
C ARG A 146 10.89 3.43 -5.57
N SER A 147 11.45 4.26 -4.68
CA SER A 147 12.25 5.42 -5.07
C SER A 147 13.47 4.99 -5.88
N LYS A 148 14.19 3.97 -5.41
CA LYS A 148 15.38 3.45 -6.09
C LYS A 148 15.07 2.86 -7.46
N LEU A 149 13.97 2.13 -7.60
CA LEU A 149 13.55 1.59 -8.90
C LEU A 149 13.22 2.71 -9.91
N ARG A 150 12.61 3.82 -9.46
CA ARG A 150 12.41 4.99 -10.33
C ARG A 150 13.72 5.66 -10.72
N GLU A 151 14.63 5.85 -9.77
CA GLU A 151 15.96 6.38 -10.06
C GLU A 151 16.74 5.53 -11.06
N ILE A 152 16.57 4.20 -11.03
CA ILE A 152 17.17 3.28 -12.01
C ILE A 152 16.54 3.47 -13.38
N ASP A 153 15.22 3.56 -13.47
CA ASP A 153 14.48 3.76 -14.72
C ASP A 153 14.86 5.09 -15.40
N ASP A 154 14.97 6.17 -14.62
CA ASP A 154 15.40 7.49 -15.09
C ASP A 154 16.84 7.45 -15.63
N ASP A 155 17.76 6.82 -14.88
CA ASP A 155 19.17 6.69 -15.28
C ASP A 155 19.35 5.85 -16.55
N VAL A 156 18.64 4.72 -16.66
CA VAL A 156 18.68 3.85 -17.83
C VAL A 156 18.09 4.57 -19.04
N SER A 157 16.96 5.25 -18.87
CA SER A 157 16.33 6.05 -19.93
C SER A 157 17.26 7.15 -20.43
N ALA A 158 17.92 7.87 -19.52
CA ALA A 158 18.90 8.90 -19.87
C ALA A 158 20.11 8.32 -20.62
N ALA A 159 20.61 7.14 -20.22
CA ALA A 159 21.78 6.52 -20.83
C ALA A 159 21.50 5.85 -22.19
N VAL A 160 20.24 5.56 -22.51
CA VAL A 160 19.80 5.00 -23.80
C VAL A 160 19.37 6.10 -24.79
N LEU A 161 18.78 7.20 -24.30
CA LEU A 161 18.25 8.28 -25.14
C LEU A 161 19.20 9.47 -25.34
N GLY A 162 20.24 9.61 -24.50
CA GLY A 162 21.28 10.65 -24.61
C GLY A 162 22.28 10.40 -25.71
#